data_AF-A0A6B3DLA5-F1
#
_entry.id   AF-A0A6B3DLA5-F1
#
_cell.length_a   1.000
_cell.length_b   1.000
_cell.length_c   1.000
_cell.angle_alpha   90.00
_cell.angle_beta   90.00
_cell.angle_gamma   90.00
#
_symmetry.space_group_name_H-M   'P 1'
#
loop_
_entity.id
_entity.type
_entity.pdbx_description
1 polymer ?
#
loop_
_entity_poly.entity_id
_entity_poly.type
_entity_poly.pdbx_seq_one_letter_code
_entity_poly.pdbx_strand_id
1 'polypeptide(L)'
;MTDQTTPTISPNPDGDGVILHLPEITHVDTQVWSADVGLTAAGLAALRTLLAEPALQQPPVDRATLRDSVAHALEREDAINGGYDHGFCGKYGVDEETDGFVDAVLTVLPEPAGRAAELASARATNRRLNRRAQRLESELAAYRRAVSQWEISERGTYIPPASLRAIGRASGRDILGSVRHLKHFERVEQAEAEIERLRADRAAVLREAANIAESLRQFEPAFGPRKDAQISENIGIVRVADELRRMADEAQQTEPVRCPSCDHEAKYHDVDARCWFAVECGMPESNLVCPCAAREDAADGLRDGARRMAAGARKDGAQR
;
A
#
# COMPACT_ATOMS: atom_id res chain seq x y z
N MET A 1 -9.45 -12.34 42.73
CA MET A 1 -8.72 -11.84 41.56
C MET A 1 -8.39 -13.06 40.72
N THR A 2 -9.11 -13.27 39.63
CA THR A 2 -8.81 -14.34 38.68
C THR A 2 -7.52 -13.98 37.94
N ASP A 3 -6.63 -14.95 37.81
CA ASP A 3 -5.34 -14.79 37.16
C ASP A 3 -5.55 -14.46 35.68
N GLN A 4 -5.40 -13.18 35.31
CA GLN A 4 -5.71 -12.66 33.98
C GLN A 4 -4.62 -12.99 32.95
N THR A 5 -3.67 -13.88 33.23
CA THR A 5 -2.56 -14.20 32.31
C THR A 5 -2.82 -15.38 31.39
N THR A 6 -3.94 -16.10 31.56
CA THR A 6 -4.22 -17.33 30.81
C THR A 6 -5.35 -17.11 29.81
N PRO A 7 -5.18 -17.50 28.53
CA PRO A 7 -6.29 -17.52 27.57
C PRO A 7 -7.44 -18.39 28.08
N THR A 8 -8.67 -17.93 27.94
CA THR A 8 -9.86 -18.71 28.32
C THR A 8 -10.87 -18.77 27.19
N ILE A 9 -11.62 -19.87 27.08
CA ILE A 9 -12.72 -20.00 26.14
C ILE A 9 -14.05 -19.97 26.91
N SER A 10 -15.01 -19.19 26.43
CA SER A 10 -16.39 -19.22 26.92
C SER A 10 -17.38 -19.50 25.77
N PRO A 11 -18.57 -20.06 26.03
CA PRO A 11 -19.61 -20.16 25.02
C PRO A 11 -20.02 -18.77 24.50
N ASN A 12 -20.38 -18.67 23.23
CA ASN A 12 -20.98 -17.46 22.69
C ASN A 12 -22.46 -17.36 23.16
N PRO A 13 -22.89 -16.29 23.84
CA PRO A 13 -24.29 -16.14 24.26
C PRO A 13 -25.27 -16.00 23.08
N ASP A 14 -24.79 -15.60 21.89
CA ASP A 14 -25.64 -15.27 20.74
C ASP A 14 -25.81 -16.41 19.71
N GLY A 15 -25.29 -17.62 19.96
CA GLY A 15 -25.48 -18.78 19.08
C GLY A 15 -24.36 -19.82 19.11
N ASP A 16 -24.27 -20.62 18.04
CA ASP A 16 -23.24 -21.66 17.89
C ASP A 16 -21.85 -21.04 17.68
N GLY A 17 -21.05 -20.98 18.74
CA GLY A 17 -19.69 -20.49 18.70
C GLY A 17 -19.01 -20.44 20.07
N VAL A 18 -17.74 -20.06 20.05
CA VAL A 18 -16.94 -19.85 21.27
C VAL A 18 -16.27 -18.48 21.22
N ILE A 19 -16.21 -17.80 22.37
CA ILE A 19 -15.46 -16.57 22.58
C ILE A 19 -14.11 -16.94 23.17
N LEU A 20 -13.04 -16.56 22.47
CA LEU A 20 -11.67 -16.70 22.96
C LEU A 20 -11.25 -15.40 23.64
N HIS A 21 -11.01 -15.44 24.94
CA HIS A 21 -10.49 -14.33 25.72
C HIS A 21 -8.97 -14.41 25.73
N LEU A 22 -8.32 -13.37 25.19
CA LEU A 22 -6.87 -13.29 25.11
C LEU A 22 -6.36 -12.24 26.10
N PRO A 23 -5.45 -12.60 27.02
CA PRO A 23 -5.07 -11.75 28.15
C PRO A 23 -4.14 -10.59 27.75
N GLU A 24 -3.27 -10.80 26.76
CA GLU A 24 -2.30 -9.82 26.28
C GLU A 24 -2.25 -9.85 24.75
N ILE A 25 -3.00 -8.96 24.13
CA ILE A 25 -2.93 -8.74 22.70
C ILE A 25 -1.92 -7.62 22.44
N THR A 26 -0.76 -7.94 21.86
CA THR A 26 0.26 -6.92 21.56
C THR A 26 -0.11 -6.07 20.34
N HIS A 27 -0.96 -6.62 19.46
CA HIS A 27 -1.45 -5.95 18.26
C HIS A 27 -2.61 -6.76 17.67
N VAL A 28 -3.59 -6.06 17.09
CA VAL A 28 -4.61 -6.62 16.21
C VAL A 28 -4.51 -5.89 14.88
N ASP A 29 -4.11 -6.59 13.82
CA ASP A 29 -4.29 -6.09 12.45
C ASP A 29 -5.58 -6.70 11.90
N THR A 30 -6.59 -5.85 11.71
CA THR A 30 -7.85 -6.23 11.11
C THR A 30 -7.80 -5.99 9.61
N GLN A 31 -7.26 -6.94 8.87
CA GLN A 31 -7.48 -6.98 7.43
C GLN A 31 -8.82 -7.66 7.15
N VAL A 32 -9.46 -7.26 6.06
CA VAL A 32 -10.92 -7.37 5.84
C VAL A 32 -11.48 -8.75 6.19
N TRP A 33 -10.73 -9.86 6.02
CA TRP A 33 -11.19 -11.23 6.29
C TRP A 33 -10.33 -12.06 7.28
N SER A 34 -9.34 -11.46 7.96
CA SER A 34 -8.52 -12.15 8.97
C SER A 34 -7.93 -11.18 10.00
N ALA A 35 -7.97 -11.55 11.28
CA ALA A 35 -7.30 -10.83 12.35
C ALA A 35 -5.95 -11.50 12.69
N ASP A 36 -4.84 -10.79 12.45
CA ASP A 36 -3.53 -11.22 12.94
C ASP A 36 -3.36 -10.76 14.39
N VAL A 37 -3.47 -11.72 15.31
CA VAL A 37 -3.31 -11.47 16.74
C VAL A 37 -1.89 -11.85 17.16
N GLY A 38 -1.10 -10.83 17.52
CA GLY A 38 0.22 -11.03 18.09
C GLY A 38 0.09 -11.63 19.49
N LEU A 39 0.59 -12.86 19.66
CA LEU A 39 0.68 -13.53 20.96
C LEU A 39 2.16 -13.65 21.38
N THR A 40 2.42 -13.48 22.67
CA THR A 40 3.73 -13.82 23.24
C THR A 40 4.01 -15.32 23.09
N ALA A 41 5.28 -15.74 23.15
CA ALA A 41 5.64 -17.17 23.06
C ALA A 41 4.93 -18.02 24.14
N ALA A 42 4.77 -17.45 25.35
CA ALA A 42 4.01 -18.05 26.43
C ALA A 42 2.51 -18.12 26.12
N GLY A 43 1.91 -17.03 25.60
CA GLY A 43 0.52 -16.99 25.18
C GLY A 43 0.19 -17.98 24.06
N LEU A 44 1.09 -18.14 23.07
CA LEU A 44 0.95 -19.13 22.01
C LEU A 44 1.06 -20.58 22.54
N ALA A 45 1.96 -20.83 23.49
CA ALA A 45 2.08 -22.15 24.13
C ALA A 45 0.84 -22.49 24.97
N ALA A 46 0.29 -21.52 25.70
CA ALA A 46 -0.94 -21.68 26.47
C ALA A 46 -2.14 -21.94 25.54
N LEU A 47 -2.29 -21.16 24.46
CA LEU A 47 -3.34 -21.37 23.47
C LEU A 47 -3.23 -22.75 22.80
N ARG A 48 -2.02 -23.18 22.45
CA ARG A 48 -1.79 -24.54 21.90
C ARG A 48 -2.16 -25.62 22.90
N THR A 49 -1.87 -25.44 24.19
CA THR A 49 -2.24 -26.41 25.23
C THR A 49 -3.76 -26.48 25.38
N LEU A 50 -4.42 -25.32 25.37
CA LEU A 50 -5.87 -25.20 25.49
C LEU A 50 -6.63 -25.73 24.26
N LEU A 51 -6.04 -25.61 23.06
CA LEU A 51 -6.56 -26.22 21.83
C LEU A 51 -6.13 -27.68 21.63
N ALA A 52 -5.07 -28.12 22.31
CA ALA A 52 -4.61 -29.50 22.32
C ALA A 52 -5.31 -30.34 23.40
N GLU A 53 -5.97 -29.70 24.37
CA GLU A 53 -7.00 -30.31 25.21
C GLU A 53 -8.01 -31.02 24.30
N PRO A 54 -8.23 -32.31 24.53
CA PRO A 54 -8.20 -33.34 23.50
C PRO A 54 -9.11 -32.96 22.35
N ALA A 55 -8.49 -32.52 21.26
CA ALA A 55 -9.10 -32.41 19.96
C ALA A 55 -9.72 -33.76 19.63
N LEU A 56 -11.02 -33.91 19.96
CA LEU A 56 -11.94 -34.92 19.44
C LEU A 56 -11.21 -36.21 19.07
N GLN A 57 -10.55 -36.86 20.04
CA GLN A 57 -10.52 -38.30 19.97
C GLN A 57 -11.99 -38.65 20.03
N GLN A 58 -12.62 -38.84 18.87
CA GLN A 58 -13.89 -39.54 18.81
C GLN A 58 -13.59 -40.82 19.59
N PRO A 59 -14.16 -41.00 20.80
CA PRO A 59 -14.04 -42.29 21.45
C PRO A 59 -14.48 -43.31 20.39
N PRO A 60 -13.84 -44.50 20.31
CA PRO A 60 -14.38 -45.55 19.46
C PRO A 60 -15.86 -45.59 19.77
N VAL A 61 -16.69 -45.23 18.79
CA VAL A 61 -18.10 -45.02 19.03
C VAL A 61 -18.61 -46.37 19.47
N ASP A 62 -18.78 -46.53 20.78
CA ASP A 62 -19.34 -47.73 21.34
C ASP A 62 -20.70 -47.86 20.67
N ARG A 63 -20.83 -48.89 19.84
CA ARG A 63 -22.04 -49.09 19.03
C ARG A 63 -23.26 -49.18 19.93
N ALA A 64 -23.12 -49.63 21.18
CA ALA A 64 -24.21 -49.59 22.15
C ALA A 64 -24.64 -48.15 22.51
N THR A 65 -23.68 -47.30 22.87
CA THR A 65 -23.95 -45.87 23.16
C THR A 65 -24.57 -45.13 21.96
N LEU A 66 -24.13 -45.45 20.72
CA LEU A 66 -24.72 -44.87 19.52
C LEU A 66 -26.15 -45.36 19.27
N ARG A 67 -26.42 -46.65 19.49
CA ARG A 67 -27.78 -47.22 19.39
C ARG A 67 -28.73 -46.54 20.36
N ASP A 68 -28.32 -46.37 21.62
CA ASP A 68 -29.12 -45.67 22.62
C ASP A 68 -29.38 -44.20 22.24
N SER A 69 -28.38 -43.51 21.67
CA SER A 69 -28.54 -42.14 21.21
C SER A 69 -29.51 -42.01 20.04
N VAL A 70 -29.49 -42.96 19.10
CA VAL A 70 -30.42 -43.01 17.97
C VAL A 70 -31.84 -43.32 18.46
N ALA A 71 -31.99 -44.29 19.36
CA ALA A 71 -33.28 -44.63 19.97
C ALA A 71 -33.92 -43.40 20.64
N HIS A 72 -33.15 -42.67 21.45
CA HIS A 72 -33.64 -41.47 22.13
C HIS A 72 -33.98 -40.32 21.16
N ALA A 73 -33.24 -40.20 20.05
CA ALA A 73 -33.56 -39.21 19.01
C ALA A 73 -34.87 -39.56 18.27
N LEU A 74 -35.11 -40.84 17.99
CA LEU A 74 -36.35 -41.33 17.37
C LEU A 74 -37.55 -41.12 18.31
N GLU A 75 -37.43 -41.49 19.58
CA GLU A 75 -38.45 -41.23 20.61
C GLU A 75 -38.81 -39.74 20.67
N ARG A 76 -37.80 -38.86 20.66
CA ARG A 76 -38.02 -37.42 20.69
C ARG A 76 -38.75 -36.91 19.45
N GLU A 77 -38.35 -37.36 18.25
CA GLU A 77 -39.03 -36.96 17.01
C GLU A 77 -40.46 -37.50 16.92
N ASP A 78 -40.70 -38.71 17.41
CA ASP A 78 -42.06 -39.27 17.50
C ASP A 78 -42.94 -38.46 18.46
N ALA A 79 -42.42 -38.10 19.64
CA ALA A 79 -43.13 -37.27 20.60
C ALA A 79 -43.50 -35.89 20.04
N ILE A 80 -42.64 -35.32 19.18
CA ILE A 80 -42.86 -34.00 18.55
C ILE A 80 -43.89 -34.09 17.41
N ASN A 81 -43.76 -35.09 16.52
CA ASN A 81 -44.51 -35.11 15.27
C ASN A 81 -45.76 -36.00 15.29
N GLY A 82 -45.75 -37.07 16.07
CA GLY A 82 -46.82 -38.05 16.12
C GLY A 82 -47.95 -37.67 17.07
N GLY A 83 -47.67 -36.88 18.10
CA GLY A 83 -48.64 -36.52 19.14
C GLY A 83 -49.05 -37.73 19.99
N TYR A 84 -48.48 -37.81 21.20
CA TYR A 84 -48.64 -38.86 22.22
C TYR A 84 -48.19 -40.28 21.82
N ASP A 85 -46.96 -40.61 22.29
CA ASP A 85 -46.44 -41.92 22.70
C ASP A 85 -46.78 -43.12 21.80
N HIS A 86 -46.34 -43.09 20.53
CA HIS A 86 -46.65 -44.14 19.53
C HIS A 86 -45.71 -45.35 19.57
N GLY A 87 -45.00 -45.57 20.69
CA GLY A 87 -44.34 -46.85 20.96
C GLY A 87 -42.83 -46.91 20.70
N PHE A 88 -42.16 -45.78 20.38
CA PHE A 88 -40.69 -45.74 20.38
C PHE A 88 -40.14 -45.63 21.79
N CYS A 89 -39.24 -46.54 22.17
CA CYS A 89 -38.57 -46.49 23.46
C CYS A 89 -37.29 -45.65 23.41
N GLY A 90 -37.03 -44.83 24.43
CA GLY A 90 -35.79 -44.04 24.56
C GLY A 90 -34.49 -44.83 24.76
N LYS A 91 -34.53 -46.16 24.62
CA LYS A 91 -33.38 -47.06 24.83
C LYS A 91 -33.45 -48.27 23.89
N TYR A 92 -32.30 -48.67 23.36
CA TYR A 92 -32.19 -49.85 22.51
C TYR A 92 -32.25 -51.15 23.35
N GLY A 93 -32.85 -52.20 22.81
CA GLY A 93 -33.09 -53.50 23.45
C GLY A 93 -34.41 -53.58 24.23
N VAL A 94 -35.26 -52.56 24.15
CA VAL A 94 -36.53 -52.50 24.92
C VAL A 94 -37.69 -53.11 24.11
N ASP A 95 -37.73 -52.87 22.80
CA ASP A 95 -38.73 -53.43 21.90
C ASP A 95 -38.14 -53.70 20.50
N GLU A 96 -38.62 -54.76 19.84
CA GLU A 96 -38.09 -55.22 18.55
C GLU A 96 -38.33 -54.22 17.40
N GLU A 97 -39.35 -53.37 17.51
CA GLU A 97 -39.70 -52.40 16.48
C GLU A 97 -38.71 -51.23 16.49
N THR A 98 -38.51 -50.60 17.64
CA THR A 98 -37.48 -49.57 17.86
C THR A 98 -36.09 -50.10 17.51
N ASP A 99 -35.75 -51.32 17.92
CA ASP A 99 -34.46 -51.92 17.61
C ASP A 99 -34.26 -52.11 16.09
N GLY A 100 -35.30 -52.57 15.39
CA GLY A 100 -35.31 -52.70 13.94
C GLY A 100 -35.10 -51.36 13.22
N PHE A 101 -35.75 -50.29 13.69
CA PHE A 101 -35.55 -48.94 13.16
C PHE A 101 -34.15 -48.40 13.44
N VAL A 102 -33.64 -48.58 14.67
CA VAL A 102 -32.29 -48.14 15.05
C VAL A 102 -31.24 -48.85 14.20
N ASP A 103 -31.32 -50.18 14.04
CA ASP A 103 -30.37 -50.93 13.21
C ASP A 103 -30.50 -50.58 11.72
N ALA A 104 -31.72 -50.32 11.22
CA ALA A 104 -31.92 -49.82 9.86
C ALA A 104 -31.21 -48.46 9.65
N VAL A 105 -31.39 -47.50 10.57
CA VAL A 105 -30.71 -46.20 10.54
C VAL A 105 -29.19 -46.37 10.56
N LEU A 106 -28.66 -47.22 11.45
CA LEU A 106 -27.23 -47.47 11.56
C LEU A 106 -26.64 -48.17 10.31
N THR A 107 -27.46 -48.93 9.58
CA THR A 107 -27.06 -49.58 8.33
C THR A 107 -26.89 -48.59 7.18
N VAL A 108 -27.69 -47.52 7.14
CA VAL A 108 -27.57 -46.48 6.10
C VAL A 108 -26.52 -45.41 6.44
N LEU A 109 -26.14 -45.29 7.71
CA LEU A 109 -25.09 -44.37 8.11
C LEU A 109 -23.72 -44.87 7.59
N PRO A 110 -22.95 -44.01 6.90
CA PRO A 110 -21.63 -44.39 6.41
C PRO A 110 -20.73 -44.79 7.59
N GLU A 111 -19.92 -45.83 7.39
CA GLU A 111 -19.03 -46.31 8.45
C GLU A 111 -18.18 -45.15 9.00
N PRO A 112 -18.04 -45.04 10.33
CA PRO A 112 -17.32 -43.93 10.96
C PRO A 112 -15.86 -43.82 10.47
N ALA A 113 -15.25 -44.95 10.10
CA ALA A 113 -13.92 -44.98 9.49
C ALA A 113 -13.87 -44.29 8.11
N GLY A 114 -14.90 -44.47 7.27
CA GLY A 114 -15.01 -43.81 5.97
C GLY A 114 -15.14 -42.30 6.12
N ARG A 115 -16.00 -41.85 7.04
CA ARG A 115 -16.18 -40.41 7.33
C ARG A 115 -14.93 -39.77 7.92
N ALA A 116 -14.21 -40.47 8.79
CA ALA A 116 -12.95 -39.97 9.34
C ALA A 116 -11.86 -39.82 8.26
N ALA A 117 -11.76 -40.79 7.35
CA ALA A 117 -10.84 -40.72 6.22
C ALA A 117 -11.21 -39.59 5.24
N GLU A 118 -12.48 -39.41 4.93
CA GLU A 118 -12.98 -38.30 4.11
C GLU A 118 -12.69 -36.94 4.76
N LEU A 119 -12.98 -36.78 6.05
CA LEU A 119 -12.67 -35.55 6.79
C LEU A 119 -11.17 -35.26 6.83
N ALA A 120 -10.34 -36.29 7.03
CA ALA A 120 -8.88 -36.14 6.99
C ALA A 120 -8.40 -35.71 5.60
N SER A 121 -8.94 -36.31 4.53
CA SER A 121 -8.65 -35.95 3.14
C SER A 121 -9.10 -34.52 2.80
N ALA A 122 -10.31 -34.13 3.22
CA ALA A 122 -10.84 -32.79 3.07
C ALA A 122 -9.98 -31.75 3.80
N ARG A 123 -9.59 -32.03 5.06
CA ARG A 123 -8.69 -31.18 5.84
C ARG A 123 -7.31 -31.06 5.18
N ALA A 124 -6.74 -32.15 4.67
CA ALA A 124 -5.47 -32.13 3.97
C ALA A 124 -5.54 -31.28 2.69
N THR A 125 -6.63 -31.40 1.92
CA THR A 125 -6.88 -30.59 0.74
C THR A 125 -7.04 -29.11 1.09
N ASN A 126 -7.83 -28.79 2.12
CA ASN A 126 -8.03 -27.43 2.59
C ASN A 126 -6.70 -26.79 3.02
N ARG A 127 -5.86 -27.51 3.79
CA ARG A 127 -4.51 -27.05 4.16
C ARG A 127 -3.64 -26.77 2.92
N ARG A 128 -3.68 -27.62 1.90
CA ARG A 128 -2.92 -27.43 0.65
C ARG A 128 -3.39 -26.18 -0.10
N LEU A 129 -4.70 -25.96 -0.19
CA LEU A 129 -5.29 -24.79 -0.85
C LEU A 129 -4.94 -23.49 -0.11
N ASN A 130 -5.05 -23.48 1.22
CA ASN A 130 -4.70 -22.30 2.02
C ASN A 130 -3.21 -21.93 1.89
N ARG A 131 -2.30 -22.91 1.91
CA ARG A 131 -0.87 -22.63 1.66
C ARG A 131 -0.62 -22.05 0.27
N ARG A 132 -1.35 -22.54 -0.75
CA ARG A 132 -1.25 -22.00 -2.11
C ARG A 132 -1.78 -20.57 -2.19
N ALA A 133 -2.92 -20.29 -1.54
CA ALA A 133 -3.50 -18.95 -1.48
C ALA A 133 -2.52 -17.97 -0.80
N GLN A 134 -2.01 -18.31 0.38
CA GLN A 134 -1.04 -17.48 1.11
C GLN A 134 0.24 -17.21 0.32
N ARG A 135 0.75 -18.22 -0.42
CA ARG A 135 1.88 -18.03 -1.33
C ARG A 135 1.55 -17.03 -2.45
N LEU A 136 0.40 -17.17 -3.11
CA LEU A 136 -0.02 -16.29 -4.19
C LEU A 136 -0.27 -14.85 -3.69
N GLU A 137 -0.84 -14.69 -2.50
CA GLU A 137 -1.01 -13.38 -1.85
C GLU A 137 0.34 -12.73 -1.55
N SER A 138 1.31 -13.51 -1.04
CA SER A 138 2.68 -13.02 -0.80
C SER A 138 3.37 -12.61 -2.11
N GLU A 139 3.19 -13.38 -3.19
CA GLU A 139 3.70 -13.05 -4.53
C GLU A 139 3.03 -11.78 -5.08
N LEU A 140 1.70 -11.64 -4.97
CA LEU A 140 0.97 -10.44 -5.37
C LEU A 140 1.38 -9.21 -4.57
N ALA A 141 1.60 -9.34 -3.26
CA ALA A 141 2.09 -8.26 -2.41
C ALA A 141 3.51 -7.83 -2.81
N ALA A 142 4.38 -8.77 -3.20
CA ALA A 142 5.69 -8.46 -3.76
C ALA A 142 5.58 -7.70 -5.10
N TYR A 143 4.69 -8.14 -6.00
CA TYR A 143 4.45 -7.44 -7.26
C TYR A 143 3.87 -6.04 -7.05
N ARG A 144 2.90 -5.87 -6.16
CA ARG A 144 2.31 -4.55 -5.82
C ARG A 144 3.37 -3.59 -5.29
N ARG A 145 4.24 -4.04 -4.37
CA ARG A 145 5.37 -3.23 -3.89
C ARG A 145 6.32 -2.87 -5.01
N ALA A 146 6.68 -3.82 -5.86
CA ALA A 146 7.55 -3.56 -7.00
C ALA A 146 6.95 -2.52 -7.97
N VAL A 147 5.66 -2.63 -8.29
CA VAL A 147 4.95 -1.68 -9.18
C VAL A 147 4.81 -0.31 -8.53
N SER A 148 4.54 -0.24 -7.23
CA SER A 148 4.43 1.05 -6.51
C SER A 148 5.74 1.84 -6.49
N GLN A 149 6.87 1.18 -6.74
CA GLN A 149 8.19 1.80 -6.85
C GLN A 149 8.52 2.24 -8.29
N TRP A 150 7.60 2.08 -9.25
CA TRP A 150 7.82 2.54 -10.61
C TRP A 150 7.55 4.03 -10.71
N GLU A 151 8.55 4.78 -11.16
CA GLU A 151 8.39 6.19 -11.50
C GLU A 151 7.78 6.29 -12.90
N ILE A 152 6.49 6.66 -12.96
CA ILE A 152 5.81 6.92 -14.23
C ILE A 152 6.13 8.35 -14.64
N SER A 153 6.87 8.52 -15.75
CA SER A 153 7.14 9.83 -16.34
C SER A 153 6.28 10.04 -17.59
N GLU A 154 6.08 11.30 -18.01
CA GLU A 154 5.31 11.65 -19.20
C GLU A 154 5.91 11.13 -20.52
N ARG A 155 7.19 10.72 -20.54
CA ARG A 155 7.83 10.09 -21.72
C ARG A 155 7.53 8.59 -21.85
N GLY A 156 6.73 8.05 -20.93
CA GLY A 156 6.42 6.64 -20.80
C GLY A 156 6.80 6.14 -19.41
N THR A 157 6.24 4.98 -19.04
CA THR A 157 6.57 4.26 -17.81
C THR A 157 8.08 3.98 -17.81
N TYR A 158 8.85 4.77 -17.05
CA TYR A 158 10.24 4.41 -16.78
C TYR A 158 10.17 3.26 -15.80
N ILE A 159 10.43 2.05 -16.30
CA ILE A 159 10.57 0.88 -15.46
C ILE A 159 12.07 0.77 -15.18
N PRO A 160 12.52 1.02 -13.94
CA PRO A 160 13.94 0.92 -13.61
C PRO A 160 14.50 -0.43 -14.09
N PRO A 161 15.72 -0.49 -14.65
CA PRO A 161 16.31 -1.75 -15.12
C PRO A 161 16.37 -2.81 -14.03
N ALA A 162 16.58 -2.41 -12.76
CA ALA A 162 16.50 -3.28 -11.61
C ALA A 162 15.12 -3.94 -11.45
N SER A 163 14.04 -3.17 -11.66
CA SER A 163 12.66 -3.65 -11.66
C SER A 163 12.40 -4.60 -12.83
N LEU A 164 12.85 -4.28 -14.05
CA LEU A 164 12.74 -5.20 -15.20
C LEU A 164 13.51 -6.52 -14.96
N ARG A 165 14.70 -6.47 -14.35
CA ARG A 165 15.45 -7.68 -13.93
C ARG A 165 14.70 -8.48 -12.86
N ALA A 166 14.05 -7.81 -11.92
CA ALA A 166 13.27 -8.46 -10.87
C ALA A 166 12.03 -9.17 -11.46
N ILE A 167 11.30 -8.50 -12.36
CA ILE A 167 10.15 -9.09 -13.07
C ILE A 167 10.62 -10.25 -13.95
N GLY A 168 11.76 -10.11 -14.63
CA GLY A 168 12.32 -11.19 -15.46
C GLY A 168 12.66 -12.43 -14.63
N ARG A 169 13.35 -12.24 -13.49
CA ARG A 169 13.64 -13.32 -12.54
C ARG A 169 12.36 -13.96 -11.99
N ALA A 170 11.38 -13.15 -11.58
CA ALA A 170 10.13 -13.64 -11.01
C ALA A 170 9.26 -14.40 -12.04
N SER A 171 9.28 -13.98 -13.31
CA SER A 171 8.54 -14.61 -14.40
C SER A 171 9.28 -15.78 -15.07
N GLY A 172 10.52 -16.07 -14.67
CA GLY A 172 11.36 -17.09 -15.30
C GLY A 172 11.71 -16.78 -16.76
N ARG A 173 11.58 -15.51 -17.18
CA ARG A 173 11.86 -15.05 -18.54
C ARG A 173 12.95 -14.00 -18.50
N ASP A 174 13.92 -14.10 -19.41
CA ASP A 174 14.88 -13.02 -19.61
C ASP A 174 14.24 -11.90 -20.43
N ILE A 175 13.49 -11.02 -19.76
CA ILE A 175 12.82 -9.85 -20.35
C ILE A 175 13.86 -8.89 -20.95
N LEU A 176 15.12 -8.98 -20.51
CA LEU A 176 16.24 -8.14 -20.96
C LEU A 176 17.12 -8.84 -22.00
N GLY A 177 16.82 -10.07 -22.39
CA GLY A 177 17.60 -10.83 -23.37
C GLY A 177 17.37 -10.43 -24.83
N SER A 178 16.32 -9.65 -25.13
CA SER A 178 15.90 -9.37 -26.52
C SER A 178 16.34 -8.02 -27.10
N VAL A 179 17.12 -7.20 -26.40
CA VAL A 179 16.82 -5.76 -26.41
C VAL A 179 17.79 -4.88 -27.21
N ARG A 180 17.25 -4.31 -28.30
CA ARG A 180 17.72 -3.04 -28.93
C ARG A 180 17.58 -1.82 -27.99
N HIS A 181 16.87 -1.96 -26.87
CA HIS A 181 16.51 -0.87 -25.94
C HIS A 181 17.33 -0.87 -24.63
N LEU A 182 18.11 -1.91 -24.32
CA LEU A 182 19.02 -1.90 -23.16
C LEU A 182 20.04 -0.76 -23.26
N LYS A 183 20.64 -0.60 -24.46
CA LYS A 183 21.52 0.53 -24.75
C LYS A 183 20.84 1.88 -24.69
N HIS A 184 19.51 1.96 -24.82
CA HIS A 184 18.80 3.22 -24.65
C HIS A 184 18.68 3.58 -23.18
N PHE A 185 18.26 2.63 -22.34
CA PHE A 185 18.17 2.84 -20.88
C PHE A 185 19.54 3.12 -20.23
N GLU A 186 20.58 2.38 -20.60
CA GLU A 186 21.94 2.65 -20.13
C GLU A 186 22.41 4.06 -20.53
N ARG A 187 22.05 4.54 -21.73
CA ARG A 187 22.37 5.91 -22.15
C ARG A 187 21.58 6.96 -21.38
N VAL A 188 20.33 6.67 -20.99
CA VAL A 188 19.53 7.57 -20.15
C VAL A 188 20.11 7.66 -18.75
N GLU A 189 20.42 6.53 -18.10
CA GLU A 189 21.08 6.52 -16.79
C GLU A 189 22.43 7.25 -16.81
N GLN A 190 23.23 7.03 -17.86
CA GLN A 190 24.49 7.77 -18.06
C GLN A 190 24.26 9.28 -18.23
N ALA A 191 23.22 9.68 -18.97
CA ALA A 191 22.91 11.09 -19.17
C ALA A 191 22.39 11.75 -17.88
N GLU A 192 21.58 11.06 -17.09
CA GLU A 192 21.10 11.56 -15.79
C GLU A 192 22.24 11.70 -14.79
N ALA A 193 23.14 10.71 -14.71
CA ALA A 193 24.34 10.80 -13.89
C ALA A 193 25.27 11.94 -14.34
N GLU A 194 25.38 12.17 -15.64
CA GLU A 194 26.14 13.29 -16.21
C GLU A 194 25.53 14.64 -15.84
N ILE A 195 24.20 14.78 -15.95
CA ILE A 195 23.49 16.00 -15.55
C ILE A 195 23.71 16.29 -14.06
N GLU A 196 23.64 15.28 -13.21
CA GLU A 196 23.86 15.44 -11.77
C GLU A 196 25.31 15.86 -11.48
N ARG A 197 26.29 15.26 -12.16
CA ARG A 197 27.68 15.70 -12.07
C ARG A 197 27.84 17.16 -12.49
N LEU A 198 27.28 17.55 -13.63
CA LEU A 198 27.37 18.92 -14.14
C LEU A 198 26.71 19.95 -13.20
N ARG A 199 25.62 19.57 -12.52
CA ARG A 199 25.01 20.41 -11.48
C ARG A 199 25.92 20.59 -10.28
N ALA A 200 26.52 19.50 -9.79
CA ALA A 200 27.49 19.55 -8.70
C ALA A 200 28.71 20.41 -9.07
N ASP A 201 29.24 20.24 -10.28
CA ASP A 201 30.37 21.04 -10.79
C ASP A 201 30.00 22.53 -10.90
N ARG A 202 28.82 22.85 -11.43
CA ARG A 202 28.31 24.23 -11.50
C ARG A 202 28.21 24.86 -10.11
N ALA A 203 27.66 24.14 -9.13
CA ALA A 203 27.56 24.62 -7.76
C ALA A 203 28.94 24.85 -7.14
N ALA A 204 29.90 23.96 -7.39
CA ALA A 204 31.28 24.10 -6.91
C ALA A 204 31.95 25.36 -7.47
N VAL A 205 31.84 25.59 -8.79
CA VAL A 205 32.39 26.78 -9.46
C VAL A 205 31.77 28.07 -8.90
N LEU A 206 30.46 28.09 -8.66
CA LEU A 206 29.78 29.25 -8.09
C LEU A 206 30.25 29.56 -6.66
N ARG A 207 30.49 28.53 -5.84
CA ARG A 207 31.07 28.72 -4.49
C ARG A 207 32.50 29.21 -4.53
N GLU A 208 33.32 28.69 -5.45
CA GLU A 208 34.68 29.18 -5.65
C GLU A 208 34.69 30.65 -6.07
N ALA A 209 33.84 31.03 -7.02
CA ALA A 209 33.68 32.41 -7.45
C ALA A 209 33.24 33.34 -6.30
N ALA A 210 32.33 32.88 -5.42
CA ALA A 210 31.93 33.62 -4.23
C ALA A 210 33.11 33.86 -3.27
N ASN A 211 33.94 32.86 -3.04
CA ASN A 211 35.13 32.97 -2.19
C ASN A 211 36.16 33.93 -2.79
N ILE A 212 36.38 33.87 -4.11
CA ILE A 212 37.26 34.80 -4.82
C ILE A 212 36.73 36.22 -4.69
N ALA A 213 35.43 36.44 -4.94
CA ALA A 213 34.81 37.75 -4.79
C ALA A 213 35.04 38.31 -3.38
N GLU A 214 34.77 37.53 -2.33
CA GLU A 214 34.99 37.97 -0.94
C GLU A 214 36.48 38.28 -0.65
N SER A 215 37.42 37.56 -1.27
CA SER A 215 38.85 37.82 -1.11
C SER A 215 39.32 39.16 -1.69
N LEU A 216 38.54 39.77 -2.61
CA LEU A 216 38.85 41.08 -3.19
C LEU A 216 38.56 42.26 -2.25
N ARG A 217 37.99 42.00 -1.06
CA ARG A 217 37.75 43.04 -0.06
C ARG A 217 39.06 43.67 0.40
N GLN A 218 39.11 44.99 0.43
CA GLN A 218 40.24 45.75 0.95
C GLN A 218 39.99 46.03 2.44
N PHE A 219 40.89 45.56 3.31
CA PHE A 219 40.81 45.77 4.76
C PHE A 219 41.82 46.80 5.27
N GLU A 220 42.69 47.29 4.40
CA GLU A 220 43.62 48.36 4.73
C GLU A 220 42.85 49.62 5.16
N PRO A 221 43.28 50.31 6.22
CA PRO A 221 42.64 51.56 6.63
C PRO A 221 42.74 52.62 5.54
N ALA A 222 41.60 53.09 5.02
CA ALA A 222 41.53 54.34 4.26
C ALA A 222 41.14 55.53 5.12
N PHE A 223 41.63 56.69 4.72
CA PHE A 223 41.38 57.96 5.38
C PHE A 223 40.74 58.97 4.41
N GLY A 224 40.00 59.92 4.97
CA GLY A 224 39.34 60.97 4.19
C GLY A 224 38.27 60.44 3.22
N PRO A 225 38.02 61.12 2.09
CA PRO A 225 36.95 60.76 1.14
C PRO A 225 37.02 59.34 0.54
N ARG A 226 38.20 58.69 0.56
CA ARG A 226 38.35 57.29 0.09
C ARG A 226 37.69 56.28 1.03
N LYS A 227 37.53 56.61 2.32
CA LYS A 227 36.94 55.71 3.32
C LYS A 227 35.52 55.30 2.96
N ASP A 228 34.67 56.26 2.61
CA ASP A 228 33.26 55.98 2.28
C ASP A 228 33.13 55.18 0.98
N ALA A 229 33.99 55.45 0.00
CA ALA A 229 34.07 54.68 -1.24
C ALA A 229 34.49 53.22 -0.98
N GLN A 230 35.54 52.99 -0.17
CA GLN A 230 36.00 51.64 0.18
C GLN A 230 34.93 50.86 0.94
N ILE A 231 34.19 51.50 1.86
CA ILE A 231 33.07 50.86 2.57
C ILE A 231 31.98 50.43 1.58
N SER A 232 31.57 51.33 0.68
CA SER A 232 30.56 51.03 -0.34
C SER A 232 30.98 49.90 -1.27
N GLU A 233 32.24 49.91 -1.74
CA GLU A 233 32.83 48.83 -2.56
C GLU A 233 32.82 47.49 -1.82
N ASN A 234 33.27 47.46 -0.57
CA ASN A 234 33.27 46.24 0.24
C ASN A 234 31.84 45.69 0.46
N ILE A 235 30.84 46.55 0.66
CA ILE A 235 29.43 46.12 0.75
C ILE A 235 28.96 45.51 -0.58
N GLY A 236 29.31 46.14 -1.70
CA GLY A 236 29.01 45.62 -3.04
C GLY A 236 29.61 44.22 -3.27
N ILE A 237 30.87 44.03 -2.89
CA ILE A 237 31.58 42.75 -2.98
C ILE A 237 30.87 41.66 -2.15
N VAL A 238 30.49 41.95 -0.90
CA VAL A 238 29.77 41.00 -0.04
C VAL A 238 28.44 40.58 -0.67
N ARG A 239 27.67 41.53 -1.21
CA ARG A 239 26.39 41.22 -1.89
C ARG A 239 26.58 40.31 -3.11
N VAL A 240 27.64 40.52 -3.88
CA VAL A 240 27.96 39.64 -5.03
C VAL A 240 28.33 38.23 -4.55
N ALA A 241 29.15 38.13 -3.49
CA ALA A 241 29.51 36.83 -2.93
C ALA A 241 28.29 36.06 -2.39
N ASP A 242 27.37 36.76 -1.70
CA ASP A 242 26.14 36.16 -1.20
C ASP A 242 25.20 35.69 -2.32
N GLU A 243 25.08 36.47 -3.39
CA GLU A 243 24.28 36.10 -4.56
C GLU A 243 24.86 34.87 -5.28
N LEU A 244 26.19 34.78 -5.41
CA LEU A 244 26.85 33.61 -5.98
C LEU A 244 26.64 32.35 -5.14
N ARG A 245 26.64 32.48 -3.80
CA ARG A 245 26.31 31.36 -2.88
C ARG A 245 24.87 30.91 -3.05
N ARG A 246 23.92 31.85 -3.11
CA ARG A 246 22.50 31.54 -3.38
C ARG A 246 22.34 30.77 -4.70
N MET A 247 22.99 31.23 -5.78
CA MET A 247 22.96 30.52 -7.06
C MET A 247 23.60 29.13 -6.98
N ALA A 248 24.64 28.94 -6.16
CA ALA A 248 25.25 27.63 -5.96
C ALA A 248 24.31 26.66 -5.26
N ASP A 249 23.59 27.13 -4.24
CA ASP A 249 22.61 26.32 -3.51
C ASP A 249 21.42 25.96 -4.41
N GLU A 250 20.94 26.91 -5.23
CA GLU A 250 19.92 26.65 -6.26
C GLU A 250 20.38 25.66 -7.32
N ALA A 251 21.67 25.67 -7.68
CA ALA A 251 22.22 24.70 -8.63
C ALA A 251 22.29 23.27 -8.04
N GLN A 252 22.35 23.12 -6.71
CA GLN A 252 22.30 21.81 -6.04
C GLN A 252 20.89 21.34 -5.75
N GLN A 253 19.94 22.26 -5.61
CA GLN A 253 18.55 21.89 -5.38
C GLN A 253 17.98 21.22 -6.63
N THR A 254 17.69 19.93 -6.51
CA THR A 254 16.76 19.19 -7.36
C THR A 254 15.32 19.40 -6.89
N GLU A 255 15.06 20.46 -6.13
CA GLU A 255 13.71 20.70 -5.66
C GLU A 255 12.80 20.95 -6.86
N PRO A 256 11.71 20.16 -6.95
CA PRO A 256 10.76 20.34 -8.02
C PRO A 256 10.15 21.72 -7.85
N VAL A 257 10.38 22.60 -8.83
CA VAL A 257 9.80 23.95 -8.89
C VAL A 257 8.32 23.81 -8.58
N ARG A 258 7.81 24.32 -7.46
CA ARG A 258 6.38 24.24 -7.16
C ARG A 258 5.64 25.37 -7.84
N CYS A 259 4.47 25.08 -8.38
CA CYS A 259 3.59 26.08 -8.95
C CYS A 259 3.04 26.96 -7.81
N PRO A 260 3.32 28.27 -7.78
CA PRO A 260 2.92 29.16 -6.68
C PRO A 260 1.40 29.35 -6.54
N SER A 261 0.60 28.85 -7.49
CA SER A 261 -0.85 28.95 -7.47
C SER A 261 -1.57 27.68 -7.01
N CYS A 262 -0.94 26.51 -7.06
CA CYS A 262 -1.55 25.25 -6.64
C CYS A 262 -0.68 24.42 -5.68
N ASP A 263 0.53 24.89 -5.34
CA ASP A 263 1.49 24.28 -4.42
C ASP A 263 1.88 22.83 -4.77
N HIS A 264 1.60 22.39 -5.99
CA HIS A 264 2.09 21.14 -6.55
C HIS A 264 3.35 21.38 -7.37
N GLU A 265 4.13 20.33 -7.56
CA GLU A 265 5.33 20.35 -8.39
C GLU A 265 4.98 20.74 -9.84
N ALA A 266 5.71 21.68 -10.43
CA ALA A 266 5.50 22.18 -11.80
C ALA A 266 5.67 21.07 -12.84
N LYS A 267 6.27 19.94 -12.48
CA LYS A 267 6.28 18.71 -13.29
C LYS A 267 4.89 18.13 -13.54
N TYR A 268 3.86 18.59 -12.82
CA TYR A 268 2.45 18.26 -13.09
C TYR A 268 1.81 19.19 -14.12
N HIS A 269 2.57 20.09 -14.76
CA HIS A 269 2.10 20.98 -15.81
C HIS A 269 2.72 20.58 -17.15
N ASP A 270 1.89 20.34 -18.16
CA ASP A 270 2.34 20.18 -19.55
C ASP A 270 2.91 21.51 -20.10
N VAL A 271 3.58 21.46 -21.25
CA VAL A 271 4.10 22.61 -22.01
C VAL A 271 3.01 23.66 -22.30
N ASP A 272 1.74 23.23 -22.33
CA ASP A 272 0.54 24.08 -22.48
C ASP A 272 -0.08 24.54 -21.14
N ALA A 273 0.65 24.47 -20.03
CA ALA A 273 0.24 24.87 -18.68
C ALA A 273 -1.00 24.16 -18.11
N ARG A 274 -1.37 22.99 -18.66
CA ARG A 274 -2.46 22.15 -18.14
C ARG A 274 -1.96 21.31 -16.98
N CYS A 275 -2.66 21.38 -15.85
CA CYS A 275 -2.28 20.66 -14.63
C CYS A 275 -2.86 19.23 -14.65
N TRP A 276 -2.00 18.22 -14.71
CA TRP A 276 -2.34 16.80 -14.77
C TRP A 276 -2.96 16.28 -13.46
N PHE A 277 -2.70 16.94 -12.33
CA PHE A 277 -3.23 16.56 -11.02
C PHE A 277 -4.78 16.56 -10.99
N ALA A 278 -5.42 17.45 -11.77
CA ALA A 278 -6.88 17.51 -11.88
C ALA A 278 -7.46 16.26 -12.58
N VAL A 279 -6.70 15.64 -13.49
CA VAL A 279 -7.09 14.44 -14.23
C VAL A 279 -6.96 13.20 -13.34
N GLU A 280 -5.86 13.05 -12.60
CA GLU A 280 -5.66 11.91 -11.68
C GLU A 280 -6.63 11.91 -10.49
N CYS A 281 -7.06 13.08 -10.01
CA CYS A 281 -8.02 13.19 -8.92
C CYS A 281 -9.49 13.06 -9.36
N GLY A 282 -9.77 12.76 -10.63
CA GLY A 282 -11.13 12.53 -11.14
C GLY A 282 -12.02 13.79 -11.14
N MET A 283 -11.42 14.99 -11.26
CA MET A 283 -12.23 16.20 -11.38
C MET A 283 -12.88 16.26 -12.78
N PRO A 284 -14.19 16.57 -12.88
CA PRO A 284 -14.92 16.54 -14.14
C PRO A 284 -14.34 17.53 -15.16
N GLU A 285 -14.34 17.11 -16.43
CA GLU A 285 -13.59 17.66 -17.57
C GLU A 285 -13.76 19.17 -17.86
N SER A 286 -14.73 19.84 -17.24
CA SER A 286 -15.10 21.21 -17.60
C SER A 286 -14.26 22.32 -16.97
N ASN A 287 -13.29 22.03 -16.09
CA ASN A 287 -12.41 23.04 -15.46
C ASN A 287 -10.93 22.59 -15.37
N LEU A 288 -10.36 22.02 -16.44
CA LEU A 288 -8.98 21.50 -16.46
C LEU A 288 -7.89 22.58 -16.67
N VAL A 289 -8.26 23.85 -16.78
CA VAL A 289 -7.30 24.95 -16.83
C VAL A 289 -6.94 25.28 -15.38
N CYS A 290 -5.70 25.01 -14.98
CA CYS A 290 -5.16 25.51 -13.71
C CYS A 290 -5.52 27.00 -13.62
N PRO A 291 -6.00 27.52 -12.46
CA PRO A 291 -6.27 28.96 -12.29
C PRO A 291 -5.09 29.85 -12.73
N CYS A 292 -3.90 29.26 -12.75
CA CYS A 292 -2.60 29.64 -13.27
C CYS A 292 -2.63 30.00 -14.77
N ALA A 293 -3.01 29.06 -15.63
CA ALA A 293 -3.11 29.24 -17.08
C ALA A 293 -4.25 30.20 -17.45
N ALA A 294 -5.36 30.16 -16.71
CA ALA A 294 -6.46 31.12 -16.89
C ALA A 294 -6.05 32.57 -16.55
N ARG A 295 -5.12 32.77 -15.60
CA ARG A 295 -4.58 34.08 -15.25
C ARG A 295 -3.54 34.58 -16.26
N GLU A 296 -2.70 33.71 -16.80
CA GLU A 296 -1.75 34.06 -17.86
C GLU A 296 -2.46 34.39 -19.17
N ASP A 297 -3.43 33.58 -19.62
CA ASP A 297 -4.23 33.87 -20.81
C ASP A 297 -4.99 35.20 -20.68
N ALA A 298 -5.50 35.50 -19.48
CA ALA A 298 -6.13 36.80 -19.20
C ALA A 298 -5.11 37.95 -19.24
N ALA A 299 -3.90 37.75 -18.72
CA ALA A 299 -2.84 38.76 -18.73
C ALA A 299 -2.30 39.02 -20.15
N ASP A 300 -2.14 37.98 -20.97
CA ASP A 300 -1.70 38.10 -22.36
C ASP A 300 -2.79 38.69 -23.24
N GLY A 301 -4.06 38.36 -23.01
CA GLY A 301 -5.20 39.04 -23.62
C GLY A 301 -5.21 40.55 -23.33
N LEU A 302 -4.90 40.95 -22.11
CA LEU A 302 -4.77 42.37 -21.74
C LEU A 302 -3.57 43.05 -22.41
N ARG A 303 -2.41 42.37 -22.52
CA ARG A 303 -1.21 42.89 -23.21
C ARG A 303 -1.44 43.07 -24.70
N ASP A 304 -2.08 42.12 -25.36
CA ASP A 304 -2.40 42.19 -26.78
C ASP A 304 -3.50 43.21 -27.09
N GLY A 305 -4.48 43.36 -26.18
CA GLY A 305 -5.45 44.45 -26.23
C GLY A 305 -4.78 45.82 -26.15
N ALA A 306 -3.85 46.00 -25.19
CA ALA A 306 -3.09 47.23 -25.04
C ALA A 306 -2.21 47.54 -26.27
N ARG A 307 -1.55 46.51 -26.86
CA ARG A 307 -0.78 46.66 -28.11
C ARG A 307 -1.65 47.06 -29.29
N ARG A 308 -2.83 46.47 -29.43
CA ARG A 308 -3.78 46.82 -30.51
C ARG A 308 -4.31 48.24 -30.35
N MET A 309 -4.65 48.67 -29.14
CA MET A 309 -5.07 50.05 -28.90
C MET A 309 -3.95 51.06 -29.17
N ALA A 310 -2.71 50.76 -28.76
CA ALA A 310 -1.55 51.60 -29.06
C ALA A 310 -1.24 51.66 -30.56
N ALA A 311 -1.48 50.58 -31.33
CA ALA A 311 -1.30 50.57 -32.78
C ALA A 311 -2.42 51.32 -33.52
N GLY A 312 -3.66 51.24 -33.04
CA GLY A 312 -4.80 52.00 -33.58
C GLY A 312 -4.64 53.51 -33.40
N ALA A 313 -4.26 53.95 -32.19
CA ALA A 313 -4.04 55.36 -31.88
C ALA A 313 -2.96 56.02 -32.76
N ARG A 314 -1.94 55.25 -33.20
CA ARG A 314 -0.91 55.74 -34.13
C ARG A 314 -1.43 55.92 -35.57
N LYS A 315 -2.44 55.15 -35.99
CA LYS A 315 -3.03 55.28 -37.34
C LYS A 315 -3.94 56.50 -37.43
N ASP A 316 -4.73 56.76 -36.38
CA ASP A 316 -5.65 57.91 -36.36
C ASP A 316 -4.93 59.26 -36.21
N GLY A 317 -3.74 59.26 -35.59
CA GLY A 317 -2.88 60.44 -35.50
C GLY A 317 -2.14 60.79 -36.80
N ALA A 318 -2.09 59.88 -37.78
CA ALA A 318 -1.43 60.11 -39.08
C ALA A 318 -2.39 60.56 -40.20
N GLN A 319 -3.70 60.62 -39.92
CA GLN A 319 -4.74 61.08 -40.85
C GLN A 319 -5.30 62.48 -40.52
N ARG A 320 -4.70 63.17 -39.54
CA ARG A 320 -4.95 64.59 -39.25
C ARG A 320 -3.72 65.40 -39.66
#